data_AF-A0A1V6RU70-F1
#
_entry.id   AF-A0A1V6RU70-F1
#
_cell.length_a   1.000
_cell.length_b   1.000
_cell.length_c   1.000
_cell.angle_alpha   90.00
_cell.angle_beta   90.00
_cell.angle_gamma   90.00
#
_symmetry.space_group_name_H-M   'P 1'
#
loop_
_entity.id
_entity.type
_entity.pdbx_description
1 polymer ?
#
loop_
_entity_poly.entity_id
_entity_poly.type
_entity_poly.pdbx_seq_one_letter_code
_entity_poly.pdbx_strand_id
1 'polypeptide(L)'
;MRQSTKRSIRICGASDSALDRRDAFEQVCNSDSQFDVLIGDWLSEGNMPSSVTRKLSGTAAGYETSFLTALTPALPAIARKGIKVIVNAGASDPQGLFNEVRNLLQEKNLSLKVEKFATAPIHAQAYLGSFGITKALEKGADIIIGGRVADASLAIGAAIWWHGWKRDQLSELAAALVAGHLVECSTYVTGGNYSGFKDIPNITNLAYLIVEIGSKGEVIITIGPPQITRTYPMQQPSSDANYPAEDFGPTTRGPLGWLVHSRSGDKGANANVGFWARNAEEYLWLRQLLSISKIQELLGEEYKEARKIDRFELPGLNAVHFLPHNHLDRGINSTSTYDTLGKNLAEYLRARFVDLPVQFLDQGKV
;
A
#
# COMPACT_ATOMS: atom_id res chain seq x y z
N MET A 1 -34.52 33.70 2.74
CA MET A 1 -34.29 32.37 2.14
C MET A 1 -33.54 31.51 3.14
N ARG A 2 -34.14 30.41 3.65
CA ARG A 2 -33.42 29.46 4.49
C ARG A 2 -32.42 28.70 3.61
N GLN A 3 -31.12 28.96 3.78
CA GLN A 3 -30.08 28.10 3.21
C GLN A 3 -30.26 26.70 3.81
N SER A 4 -30.53 25.71 2.96
CA SER A 4 -30.60 24.31 3.36
C SER A 4 -29.21 23.85 3.78
N THR A 5 -28.99 23.66 5.08
CA THR A 5 -27.73 23.11 5.62
C THR A 5 -27.73 21.60 5.38
N LYS A 6 -27.04 21.13 4.34
CA LYS A 6 -26.84 19.69 4.09
C LYS A 6 -26.03 19.07 5.25
N ARG A 7 -26.40 17.85 5.67
CA ARG A 7 -25.65 17.05 6.67
C ARG A 7 -24.23 16.74 6.18
N SER A 8 -23.30 16.34 7.04
CA SER A 8 -21.95 15.90 6.64
C SER A 8 -21.97 14.68 5.71
N ILE A 9 -20.99 14.61 4.79
CA ILE A 9 -20.72 13.44 3.94
C ILE A 9 -19.87 12.42 4.71
N ARG A 10 -20.15 11.13 4.48
CA ARG A 10 -19.40 10.01 5.08
C ARG A 10 -18.67 9.23 3.99
N ILE A 11 -17.35 9.13 4.12
CA ILE A 11 -16.48 8.49 3.12
C ILE A 11 -15.77 7.31 3.77
N CYS A 12 -15.85 6.14 3.14
CA CYS A 12 -15.15 4.93 3.52
C CYS A 12 -14.02 4.68 2.52
N GLY A 13 -12.81 4.44 2.99
CA GLY A 13 -11.67 4.02 2.16
C GLY A 13 -11.47 2.51 2.24
N ALA A 14 -11.42 1.84 1.09
CA ALA A 14 -10.95 0.46 0.95
C ALA A 14 -10.12 0.40 -0.34
N SER A 15 -8.88 -0.07 -0.28
CA SER A 15 -8.05 -0.30 -1.48
C SER A 15 -7.87 -1.80 -1.70
N ASP A 16 -7.52 -2.15 -2.94
CA ASP A 16 -7.21 -3.53 -3.32
C ASP A 16 -5.88 -3.61 -4.08
N SER A 17 -4.84 -2.96 -3.52
CA SER A 17 -3.48 -3.03 -4.06
C SER A 17 -2.96 -4.48 -4.09
N ALA A 18 -1.77 -4.72 -4.65
CA ALA A 18 -1.26 -6.07 -4.86
C ALA A 18 -1.27 -6.98 -3.61
N LEU A 19 -1.20 -6.41 -2.41
CA LEU A 19 -1.17 -7.13 -1.13
C LEU A 19 -2.44 -6.96 -0.28
N ASP A 20 -3.41 -6.15 -0.71
CA ASP A 20 -4.66 -5.94 0.01
C ASP A 20 -5.63 -7.11 -0.18
N ARG A 21 -6.65 -7.18 0.68
CA ARG A 21 -7.68 -8.22 0.60
C ARG A 21 -8.71 -7.90 -0.49
N ARG A 22 -8.91 -8.85 -1.40
CA ARG A 22 -9.88 -8.77 -2.51
C ARG A 22 -11.34 -8.61 -2.07
N ASP A 23 -11.65 -8.94 -0.82
CA ASP A 23 -13.01 -8.90 -0.26
C ASP A 23 -13.36 -7.58 0.45
N ALA A 24 -12.44 -6.61 0.51
CA ALA A 24 -12.60 -5.39 1.31
C ALA A 24 -13.86 -4.59 0.92
N PHE A 25 -14.08 -4.38 -0.39
CA PHE A 25 -15.26 -3.68 -0.92
C PHE A 25 -16.56 -4.38 -0.51
N GLU A 26 -16.60 -5.71 -0.62
CA GLU A 26 -17.78 -6.50 -0.26
C GLU A 26 -18.08 -6.39 1.23
N GLN A 27 -17.06 -6.57 2.09
CA GLN A 27 -17.25 -6.51 3.54
C GLN A 27 -17.74 -5.14 4.00
N VAL A 28 -17.11 -4.05 3.56
CA VAL A 28 -17.50 -2.70 4.01
C VAL A 28 -18.89 -2.33 3.50
N CYS A 29 -19.22 -2.65 2.23
CA CYS A 29 -20.54 -2.36 1.68
C CYS A 29 -21.64 -3.21 2.33
N ASN A 30 -21.36 -4.42 2.80
CA ASN A 30 -22.34 -5.26 3.50
C ASN A 30 -22.44 -5.01 5.02
N SER A 31 -21.46 -4.33 5.62
CA SER A 31 -21.50 -3.96 7.05
C SER A 31 -22.69 -3.06 7.43
N ASP A 32 -23.02 -2.96 8.72
CA ASP A 32 -24.07 -2.06 9.22
C ASP A 32 -23.65 -0.57 9.20
N SER A 33 -22.39 -0.28 8.87
CA SER A 33 -21.88 1.08 8.79
C SER A 33 -22.55 1.84 7.64
N GLN A 34 -23.03 3.06 7.94
CA GLN A 34 -23.64 3.93 6.95
C GLN A 34 -22.62 4.96 6.43
N PHE A 35 -22.29 4.86 5.15
CA PHE A 35 -21.45 5.83 4.44
C PHE A 35 -22.00 6.11 3.03
N ASP A 36 -21.67 7.29 2.50
CA ASP A 36 -22.18 7.80 1.23
C ASP A 36 -21.28 7.42 0.05
N VAL A 37 -19.96 7.35 0.28
CA VAL A 37 -18.94 7.14 -0.77
C VAL A 37 -17.93 6.08 -0.33
N LEU A 38 -17.61 5.16 -1.23
CA LEU A 38 -16.49 4.24 -1.14
C LEU A 38 -15.36 4.73 -2.06
N ILE A 39 -14.16 4.88 -1.53
CA ILE A 39 -12.97 5.23 -2.30
C ILE A 39 -11.94 4.12 -2.25
N GLY A 40 -11.10 3.99 -3.30
CA GLY A 40 -9.97 3.07 -3.28
C GLY A 40 -8.85 3.45 -4.25
N ASP A 41 -7.63 3.03 -3.90
CA ASP A 41 -6.40 3.35 -4.60
C ASP A 41 -5.70 2.08 -5.10
N TRP A 42 -5.29 2.09 -6.37
CA TRP A 42 -4.56 1.02 -7.04
C TRP A 42 -3.20 1.46 -7.58
N LEU A 43 -2.86 2.75 -7.55
CA LEU A 43 -1.71 3.26 -8.30
C LEU A 43 -0.48 3.45 -7.42
N SER A 44 0.65 2.93 -7.89
CA SER A 44 1.97 3.07 -7.31
C SER A 44 2.97 3.50 -8.38
N GLU A 45 4.10 4.05 -7.96
CA GLU A 45 5.21 4.40 -8.87
C GLU A 45 5.68 3.20 -9.72
N GLY A 46 5.49 1.97 -9.23
CA GLY A 46 5.89 0.74 -9.94
C GLY A 46 4.88 0.24 -10.97
N ASN A 47 3.58 0.24 -10.67
CA ASN A 47 2.58 -0.33 -11.59
C ASN A 47 2.14 0.67 -12.68
N MET A 48 2.30 1.97 -12.47
CA MET A 48 1.92 2.95 -13.50
C MET A 48 2.77 2.85 -14.78
N PRO A 49 4.12 2.80 -14.76
CA PRO A 49 4.92 2.64 -15.97
C PRO A 49 4.63 1.30 -16.66
N SER A 50 4.48 0.23 -15.88
CA SER A 50 4.16 -1.08 -16.45
C SER A 50 2.78 -1.11 -17.09
N SER A 51 1.78 -0.38 -16.56
CA SER A 51 0.46 -0.26 -17.20
C SER A 51 0.54 0.37 -18.60
N VAL A 52 1.41 1.38 -18.78
CA VAL A 52 1.66 2.00 -20.09
C VAL A 52 2.35 1.01 -21.02
N THR A 53 3.35 0.28 -20.53
CA THR A 53 4.00 -0.77 -21.32
C THR A 53 2.99 -1.81 -21.77
N ARG A 54 2.13 -2.33 -20.87
CA ARG A 54 1.07 -3.30 -21.19
C ARG A 54 0.14 -2.78 -22.28
N LYS A 55 -0.26 -1.51 -22.20
CA LYS A 55 -1.12 -0.85 -23.19
C LYS A 55 -0.44 -0.72 -24.55
N LEU A 56 0.80 -0.22 -24.58
CA LEU A 56 1.52 0.02 -25.84
C LEU A 56 1.95 -1.28 -26.53
N SER A 57 2.30 -2.31 -25.75
CA SER A 57 2.66 -3.63 -26.28
C SER A 57 1.45 -4.46 -26.69
N GLY A 58 0.25 -4.11 -26.21
CA GLY A 58 -0.96 -4.92 -26.38
C GLY A 58 -0.92 -6.26 -25.63
N THR A 59 0.03 -6.47 -24.72
CA THR A 59 0.23 -7.76 -24.05
C THR A 59 -0.71 -7.98 -22.87
N ALA A 60 -1.32 -6.92 -22.33
CA ALA A 60 -2.28 -6.98 -21.24
C ALA A 60 -3.07 -5.66 -21.11
N ALA A 61 -4.07 -5.63 -20.22
CA ALA A 61 -4.86 -4.44 -19.93
C ALA A 61 -3.99 -3.28 -19.40
N GLY A 62 -4.24 -2.07 -19.90
CA GLY A 62 -3.60 -0.84 -19.45
C GLY A 62 -4.19 -0.25 -18.16
N TYR A 63 -5.18 -0.93 -17.58
CA TYR A 63 -5.84 -0.65 -16.31
C TYR A 63 -5.59 -1.77 -15.28
N GLU A 64 -6.04 -1.57 -14.05
CA GLU A 64 -5.84 -2.52 -12.95
C GLU A 64 -7.02 -3.49 -12.84
N THR A 65 -6.80 -4.75 -13.21
CA THR A 65 -7.84 -5.77 -13.31
C THR A 65 -8.38 -6.23 -11.95
N SER A 66 -7.56 -6.14 -10.88
CA SER A 66 -8.00 -6.51 -9.53
C SER A 66 -9.16 -5.66 -9.03
N PHE A 67 -9.33 -4.43 -9.54
CA PHE A 67 -10.51 -3.63 -9.23
C PHE A 67 -11.81 -4.31 -9.65
N LEU A 68 -11.84 -5.00 -10.80
CA LEU A 68 -13.04 -5.73 -11.22
C LEU A 68 -13.33 -6.88 -10.25
N THR A 69 -12.30 -7.55 -9.75
CA THR A 69 -12.42 -8.60 -8.73
C THR A 69 -13.01 -8.06 -7.43
N ALA A 70 -12.54 -6.89 -6.95
CA ALA A 70 -13.05 -6.27 -5.72
C ALA A 70 -14.47 -5.70 -5.88
N LEU A 71 -14.77 -5.08 -7.03
CA LEU A 71 -16.05 -4.43 -7.31
C LEU A 71 -17.18 -5.45 -7.46
N THR A 72 -16.94 -6.55 -8.18
CA THR A 72 -17.95 -7.54 -8.59
C THR A 72 -18.85 -8.04 -7.44
N PRO A 73 -18.32 -8.48 -6.29
CA PRO A 73 -19.14 -8.95 -5.17
C PRO A 73 -19.82 -7.80 -4.39
N ALA A 74 -19.27 -6.58 -4.43
CA ALA A 74 -19.82 -5.43 -3.70
C ALA A 74 -21.01 -4.75 -4.42
N LEU A 75 -21.12 -4.90 -5.74
CA LEU A 75 -22.12 -4.23 -6.60
C LEU A 75 -23.58 -4.30 -6.09
N PRO A 76 -24.10 -5.46 -5.59
CA PRO A 76 -25.46 -5.52 -5.08
C PRO A 76 -25.68 -4.61 -3.86
N ALA A 77 -24.71 -4.57 -2.94
CA ALA A 77 -24.78 -3.75 -1.74
C ALA A 77 -24.63 -2.26 -2.08
N ILE A 78 -23.74 -1.93 -3.02
CA ILE A 78 -23.56 -0.57 -3.56
C ILE A 78 -24.89 -0.06 -4.14
N ALA A 79 -25.53 -0.84 -5.02
CA ALA A 79 -26.80 -0.47 -5.63
C ALA A 79 -27.92 -0.31 -4.61
N ARG A 80 -28.06 -1.28 -3.69
CA ARG A 80 -29.11 -1.29 -2.66
C ARG A 80 -28.99 -0.10 -1.70
N LYS A 81 -27.76 0.25 -1.29
CA LYS A 81 -27.48 1.32 -0.32
C LYS A 81 -27.27 2.69 -0.97
N GLY A 82 -27.20 2.77 -2.29
CA GLY A 82 -26.95 4.01 -3.02
C GLY A 82 -25.54 4.60 -2.81
N ILE A 83 -24.56 3.73 -2.53
CA ILE A 83 -23.16 4.12 -2.28
C ILE A 83 -22.53 4.60 -3.60
N LYS A 84 -21.77 5.71 -3.57
CA LYS A 84 -20.96 6.17 -4.71
C LYS A 84 -19.58 5.53 -4.66
N VAL A 85 -18.97 5.22 -5.81
CA VAL A 85 -17.62 4.58 -5.84
C VAL A 85 -16.64 5.46 -6.62
N ILE A 86 -15.46 5.73 -6.03
CA ILE A 86 -14.43 6.56 -6.67
C ILE A 86 -13.07 5.84 -6.59
N VAL A 87 -12.45 5.57 -7.74
CA VAL A 87 -11.17 4.84 -7.80
C VAL A 87 -10.22 5.42 -8.86
N ASN A 88 -8.92 5.15 -8.73
CA ASN A 88 -7.91 5.47 -9.75
C ASN A 88 -7.40 4.24 -10.53
N ALA A 89 -8.14 3.13 -10.49
CA ALA A 89 -7.79 1.86 -11.13
C ALA A 89 -7.71 1.89 -12.67
N GLY A 90 -8.10 3.01 -13.31
CA GLY A 90 -8.00 3.16 -14.76
C GLY A 90 -6.56 3.23 -15.28
N ALA A 91 -5.59 3.58 -14.44
CA ALA A 91 -4.17 3.70 -14.78
C ALA A 91 -3.95 4.39 -16.15
N SER A 92 -3.30 3.72 -17.10
CA SER A 92 -3.04 4.25 -18.45
C SER A 92 -4.19 4.03 -19.45
N ASP A 93 -5.21 3.25 -19.08
CA ASP A 93 -6.38 2.95 -19.90
C ASP A 93 -7.74 3.09 -19.17
N PRO A 94 -8.12 4.31 -18.73
CA PRO A 94 -9.43 4.54 -18.13
C PRO A 94 -10.60 4.24 -19.08
N GLN A 95 -10.39 4.27 -20.40
CA GLN A 95 -11.43 3.92 -21.38
C GLN A 95 -11.68 2.41 -21.40
N GLY A 96 -10.61 1.59 -21.40
CA GLY A 96 -10.73 0.15 -21.31
C GLY A 96 -11.48 -0.26 -20.05
N LEU A 97 -11.08 0.28 -18.89
CA LEU A 97 -11.75 -0.06 -17.63
C LEU A 97 -13.23 0.38 -17.61
N PHE A 98 -13.54 1.56 -18.14
CA PHE A 98 -14.92 2.03 -18.26
C PHE A 98 -15.79 1.06 -19.05
N ASN A 99 -15.27 0.49 -20.15
CA ASN A 99 -16.00 -0.46 -20.98
C ASN A 99 -16.27 -1.76 -20.20
N GLU A 100 -15.27 -2.30 -19.50
CA GLU A 100 -15.43 -3.51 -18.68
C GLU A 100 -16.45 -3.34 -17.55
N VAL A 101 -16.39 -2.21 -16.83
CA VAL A 101 -17.36 -1.92 -15.78
C VAL A 101 -18.77 -1.81 -16.36
N ARG A 102 -18.95 -1.18 -17.53
CA ARG A 102 -20.24 -1.14 -18.22
C ARG A 102 -20.76 -2.53 -18.54
N ASN A 103 -19.92 -3.42 -19.08
CA ASN A 103 -20.30 -4.79 -19.41
C ASN A 103 -20.73 -5.55 -18.14
N LEU A 104 -19.93 -5.44 -17.07
CA LEU A 104 -20.21 -6.07 -15.78
C LEU A 104 -21.56 -5.62 -15.17
N LEU A 105 -21.89 -4.33 -15.29
CA LEU A 105 -23.18 -3.80 -14.82
C LEU A 105 -24.36 -4.35 -15.64
N GLN A 106 -24.19 -4.49 -16.95
CA GLN A 106 -25.19 -5.09 -17.84
C GLN A 106 -25.40 -6.57 -17.50
N GLU A 107 -24.32 -7.34 -17.34
CA GLU A 107 -24.37 -8.76 -16.96
C GLU A 107 -25.12 -8.99 -15.64
N LYS A 108 -24.95 -8.06 -14.68
CA LYS A 108 -25.61 -8.12 -13.36
C LYS A 108 -27.00 -7.48 -13.33
N ASN A 109 -27.50 -6.97 -14.46
CA ASN A 109 -28.77 -6.24 -14.55
C ASN A 109 -28.89 -5.07 -13.55
N LEU A 110 -27.81 -4.33 -13.35
CA LEU A 110 -27.75 -3.18 -12.45
C LEU A 110 -27.83 -1.86 -13.22
N SER A 111 -28.60 -0.90 -12.70
CA SER A 111 -28.84 0.41 -13.34
C SER A 111 -27.88 1.52 -12.87
N LEU A 112 -26.74 1.16 -12.27
CA LEU A 112 -25.72 2.12 -11.83
C LEU A 112 -25.08 2.86 -13.02
N LYS A 113 -24.77 4.15 -12.85
CA LYS A 113 -24.09 4.95 -13.88
C LYS A 113 -22.58 5.01 -13.64
N VAL A 114 -21.81 4.63 -14.65
CA VAL A 114 -20.35 4.74 -14.63
C VAL A 114 -19.89 5.92 -15.50
N GLU A 115 -18.88 6.64 -15.01
CA GLU A 115 -18.19 7.72 -15.70
C GLU A 115 -16.67 7.60 -15.51
N LYS A 116 -15.91 8.20 -16.42
CA LYS A 116 -14.43 8.25 -16.36
C LYS A 116 -13.93 9.69 -16.46
N PHE A 117 -12.77 9.95 -15.86
CA PHE A 117 -12.09 11.23 -15.93
C PHE A 117 -10.62 11.05 -16.35
N ALA A 118 -10.29 11.50 -17.57
CA ALA A 118 -8.92 11.57 -18.07
C ALA A 118 -8.80 12.64 -19.19
N THR A 119 -7.70 13.40 -19.22
CA THR A 119 -7.35 14.33 -20.31
C THR A 119 -6.45 13.67 -21.35
N ALA A 120 -6.32 14.27 -22.54
CA ALA A 120 -5.51 13.74 -23.64
C ALA A 120 -4.10 14.38 -23.73
N PRO A 121 -3.11 13.89 -22.97
CA PRO A 121 -1.71 13.93 -23.38
C PRO A 121 -1.11 12.51 -23.46
N ILE A 122 -0.13 12.31 -24.35
CA ILE A 122 0.59 11.02 -24.50
C ILE A 122 1.59 10.81 -23.34
N HIS A 123 2.18 11.87 -22.77
CA HIS A 123 2.82 11.84 -21.46
C HIS A 123 3.05 13.26 -20.90
N ALA A 124 2.56 13.51 -19.68
CA ALA A 124 3.00 14.55 -18.75
C ALA A 124 2.52 14.12 -17.36
N GLN A 125 3.40 14.03 -16.37
CA GLN A 125 3.03 13.60 -15.01
C GLN A 125 2.71 14.81 -14.14
N ALA A 126 1.42 15.13 -14.05
CA ALA A 126 0.90 16.06 -13.07
C ALA A 126 -0.14 15.34 -12.20
N TYR A 127 -0.04 15.51 -10.88
CA TYR A 127 -1.14 15.15 -9.99
C TYR A 127 -2.31 16.10 -10.25
N LEU A 128 -3.40 15.53 -10.75
CA LEU A 128 -4.67 16.21 -10.92
C LEU A 128 -5.31 16.43 -9.55
N GLY A 129 -5.98 17.57 -9.39
CA GLY A 129 -6.70 17.91 -8.17
C GLY A 129 -8.14 17.40 -8.15
N SER A 130 -8.83 17.75 -7.08
CA SER A 130 -10.18 17.30 -6.70
C SER A 130 -11.33 17.76 -7.61
N PHE A 131 -11.20 18.90 -8.31
CA PHE A 131 -12.32 19.50 -9.04
C PHE A 131 -12.80 18.69 -10.27
N GLY A 132 -11.96 17.82 -10.83
CA GLY A 132 -12.38 16.89 -11.89
C GLY A 132 -13.41 15.88 -11.37
N ILE A 133 -13.19 15.37 -10.17
CA ILE A 133 -14.10 14.46 -9.46
C ILE A 133 -15.41 15.18 -9.14
N THR A 134 -15.32 16.39 -8.57
CA THR A 134 -16.49 17.23 -8.30
C THR A 134 -17.35 17.39 -9.54
N LYS A 135 -16.74 17.67 -10.70
CA LYS A 135 -17.49 17.90 -11.93
C LYS A 135 -18.18 16.64 -12.45
N ALA A 136 -17.58 15.47 -12.28
CA ALA A 136 -18.21 14.21 -12.62
C ALA A 136 -19.40 13.90 -11.70
N LEU A 137 -19.28 14.15 -10.40
CA LEU A 137 -20.40 14.01 -9.44
C LEU A 137 -21.55 14.99 -9.76
N GLU A 138 -21.25 16.24 -10.13
CA GLU A 138 -22.27 17.22 -10.57
C GLU A 138 -23.06 16.75 -11.81
N LYS A 139 -22.44 15.97 -12.69
CA LYS A 139 -23.10 15.37 -13.85
C LYS A 139 -23.97 14.15 -13.48
N GLY A 140 -23.97 13.74 -12.21
CA GLY A 140 -24.74 12.61 -11.73
C GLY A 140 -24.05 11.25 -11.93
N ALA A 141 -22.71 11.22 -11.99
CA ALA A 141 -21.94 9.98 -11.99
C ALA A 141 -22.13 9.21 -10.68
N ASP A 142 -22.35 7.89 -10.75
CA ASP A 142 -22.34 7.02 -9.57
C ASP A 142 -20.97 6.40 -9.30
N ILE A 143 -20.19 6.18 -10.38
CA ILE A 143 -18.83 5.67 -10.34
C ILE A 143 -17.90 6.63 -11.09
N ILE A 144 -16.78 7.02 -10.48
CA ILE A 144 -15.79 7.91 -11.10
C ILE A 144 -14.44 7.22 -11.12
N ILE A 145 -13.90 7.03 -12.33
CA ILE A 145 -12.55 6.49 -12.54
C ILE A 145 -11.59 7.65 -12.83
N GLY A 146 -10.69 7.94 -11.90
CA GLY A 146 -9.61 8.91 -12.05
C GLY A 146 -8.35 8.32 -12.72
N GLY A 147 -7.52 9.22 -13.25
CA GLY A 147 -6.11 8.94 -13.60
C GLY A 147 -5.17 9.27 -12.43
N ARG A 148 -4.09 10.03 -12.68
CA ARG A 148 -3.18 10.53 -11.62
C ARG A 148 -3.82 11.67 -10.83
N VAL A 149 -4.79 11.37 -9.97
CA VAL A 149 -5.38 12.31 -9.02
C VAL A 149 -4.60 12.20 -7.71
N ALA A 150 -4.33 13.31 -7.02
CA ALA A 150 -3.72 13.24 -5.70
C ALA A 150 -4.61 12.46 -4.73
N ASP A 151 -4.03 11.65 -3.86
CA ASP A 151 -4.75 10.66 -3.06
C ASP A 151 -5.86 11.34 -2.22
N ALA A 152 -5.50 12.41 -1.50
CA ALA A 152 -6.46 13.19 -0.71
C ALA A 152 -7.51 13.91 -1.59
N SER A 153 -7.22 14.14 -2.87
CA SER A 153 -8.17 14.79 -3.79
C SER A 153 -9.43 13.95 -4.04
N LEU A 154 -9.42 12.65 -3.75
CA LEU A 154 -10.62 11.82 -3.76
C LEU A 154 -11.64 12.32 -2.70
N ALA A 155 -11.19 12.48 -1.46
CA ALA A 155 -12.02 12.97 -0.36
C ALA A 155 -12.39 14.44 -0.54
N ILE A 156 -11.43 15.29 -0.95
CA ILE A 156 -11.68 16.71 -1.22
C ILE A 156 -12.71 16.86 -2.34
N GLY A 157 -12.62 16.09 -3.43
CA GLY A 157 -13.52 16.19 -4.58
C GLY A 157 -14.97 15.86 -4.22
N ALA A 158 -15.15 14.84 -3.38
CA ALA A 158 -16.45 14.47 -2.82
C ALA A 158 -17.00 15.56 -1.88
N ALA A 159 -16.16 16.11 -0.99
CA ALA A 159 -16.55 17.17 -0.06
C ALA A 159 -16.96 18.46 -0.80
N ILE A 160 -16.20 18.87 -1.82
CA ILE A 160 -16.53 20.02 -2.68
C ILE A 160 -17.90 19.81 -3.34
N TRP A 161 -18.15 18.64 -3.94
CA TRP A 161 -19.43 18.38 -4.62
C TRP A 161 -20.60 18.42 -3.64
N TRP A 162 -20.42 17.79 -2.48
CA TRP A 162 -21.47 17.66 -1.50
C TRP A 162 -21.90 19.02 -0.93
N HIS A 163 -20.92 19.82 -0.51
CA HIS A 163 -21.12 21.14 0.10
C HIS A 163 -21.23 22.29 -0.92
N GLY A 164 -20.90 22.04 -2.18
CA GLY A 164 -20.93 23.04 -3.26
C GLY A 164 -19.78 24.05 -3.22
N TRP A 165 -18.67 23.71 -2.54
CA TRP A 165 -17.57 24.63 -2.29
C TRP A 165 -16.91 25.18 -3.56
N LYS A 166 -16.33 26.36 -3.44
CA LYS A 166 -15.61 27.05 -4.51
C LYS A 166 -14.10 27.05 -4.26
N ARG A 167 -13.33 27.37 -5.29
CA ARG A 167 -11.86 27.31 -5.28
C ARG A 167 -11.21 28.29 -4.29
N ASP A 168 -11.93 29.34 -3.93
CA ASP A 168 -11.53 30.39 -3.00
C ASP A 168 -11.88 30.08 -1.52
N GLN A 169 -12.62 28.99 -1.26
CA GLN A 169 -12.91 28.51 0.10
C GLN A 169 -11.73 27.70 0.67
N LEU A 170 -10.58 28.37 0.81
CA LEU A 170 -9.30 27.73 1.11
C LEU A 170 -9.28 27.02 2.47
N SER A 171 -10.01 27.51 3.47
CA SER A 171 -10.03 26.89 4.80
C SER A 171 -10.71 25.53 4.76
N GLU A 172 -11.84 25.45 4.07
CA GLU A 172 -12.61 24.23 3.88
C GLU A 172 -11.84 23.21 3.02
N LEU A 173 -11.19 23.68 1.96
CA LEU A 173 -10.33 22.86 1.11
C LEU A 173 -9.11 22.32 1.88
N ALA A 174 -8.49 23.13 2.74
CA ALA A 174 -7.37 22.72 3.58
C ALA A 174 -7.80 21.69 4.64
N ALA A 175 -8.95 21.88 5.27
CA ALA A 175 -9.48 20.91 6.22
C ALA A 175 -9.81 19.58 5.54
N ALA A 176 -10.42 19.62 4.36
CA ALA A 176 -10.69 18.42 3.57
C ALA A 176 -9.40 17.73 3.08
N LEU A 177 -8.33 18.48 2.83
CA LEU A 177 -7.01 17.92 2.50
C LEU A 177 -6.45 17.11 3.68
N VAL A 178 -6.49 17.66 4.89
CA VAL A 178 -6.06 16.94 6.10
C VAL A 178 -6.92 15.70 6.33
N ALA A 179 -8.25 15.83 6.25
CA ALA A 179 -9.17 14.71 6.36
C ALA A 179 -8.88 13.62 5.30
N GLY A 180 -8.63 14.04 4.05
CA GLY A 180 -8.28 13.16 2.94
C GLY A 180 -7.02 12.34 3.23
N HIS A 181 -5.94 12.99 3.68
CA HIS A 181 -4.69 12.31 4.03
C HIS A 181 -4.82 11.34 5.23
N LEU A 182 -5.81 11.53 6.11
CA LEU A 182 -6.05 10.63 7.22
C LEU A 182 -6.86 9.40 6.82
N VAL A 183 -7.75 9.51 5.84
CA VAL A 183 -8.64 8.41 5.40
C VAL A 183 -8.12 7.68 4.16
N GLU A 184 -7.17 8.27 3.43
CA GLU A 184 -6.50 7.61 2.31
C GLU A 184 -5.57 6.47 2.77
N CYS A 185 -5.14 5.65 1.82
CA CYS A 185 -4.24 4.53 2.07
C CYS A 185 -4.76 3.50 3.11
N SER A 186 -6.06 3.16 3.07
CA SER A 186 -6.62 2.01 3.80
C SER A 186 -6.58 2.18 5.32
N THR A 187 -5.94 1.26 6.05
CA THR A 187 -5.89 1.22 7.51
C THR A 187 -4.73 2.06 8.08
N TYR A 188 -4.21 3.01 7.30
CA TYR A 188 -3.03 3.81 7.61
C TYR A 188 -3.04 4.37 9.04
N VAL A 189 -4.14 5.04 9.41
CA VAL A 189 -4.36 5.67 10.73
C VAL A 189 -4.82 4.71 11.82
N THR A 190 -5.32 3.52 11.47
CA THR A 190 -5.87 2.53 12.40
C THR A 190 -4.90 1.39 12.72
N GLY A 191 -3.66 1.46 12.22
CA GLY A 191 -2.58 0.53 12.53
C GLY A 191 -1.84 -0.05 11.32
N GLY A 192 -2.30 0.24 10.10
CA GLY A 192 -1.72 -0.30 8.86
C GLY A 192 -0.31 0.20 8.56
N ASN A 193 0.06 1.39 9.02
CA ASN A 193 1.42 1.93 8.88
C ASN A 193 2.16 2.09 10.22
N TYR A 194 1.80 1.27 11.20
CA TYR A 194 2.36 1.35 12.54
C TYR A 194 3.59 0.44 12.70
N SER A 195 4.74 1.01 13.07
CA SER A 195 6.03 0.29 13.10
C SER A 195 6.15 -0.76 14.21
N GLY A 196 5.29 -0.70 15.24
CA GLY A 196 5.22 -1.70 16.32
C GLY A 196 4.26 -2.85 16.03
N PHE A 197 3.92 -3.06 14.75
CA PHE A 197 2.90 -4.01 14.29
C PHE A 197 3.07 -5.45 14.80
N LYS A 198 4.29 -5.84 15.17
CA LYS A 198 4.62 -7.16 15.74
C LYS A 198 3.86 -7.48 17.02
N ASP A 199 3.50 -6.45 17.79
CA ASP A 199 2.82 -6.58 19.08
C ASP A 199 1.29 -6.49 18.95
N ILE A 200 0.76 -6.28 17.74
CA ILE A 200 -0.69 -6.16 17.51
C ILE A 200 -1.28 -7.56 17.26
N PRO A 201 -2.09 -8.10 18.20
CA PRO A 201 -2.83 -9.33 17.94
C PRO A 201 -3.84 -9.11 16.81
N ASN A 202 -3.94 -10.08 15.89
CA ASN A 202 -4.91 -10.07 14.78
C ASN A 202 -4.77 -8.87 13.80
N ILE A 203 -3.53 -8.51 13.45
CA ILE A 203 -3.23 -7.42 12.51
C ILE A 203 -3.84 -7.58 11.10
N THR A 204 -4.29 -8.78 10.75
CA THR A 204 -4.99 -9.03 9.49
C THR A 204 -6.43 -8.50 9.47
N ASN A 205 -6.93 -7.98 10.60
CA ASN A 205 -8.29 -7.47 10.77
C ASN A 205 -8.34 -6.05 11.37
N LEU A 206 -7.66 -5.10 10.73
CA LEU A 206 -7.68 -3.68 11.12
C LEU A 206 -8.93 -2.97 10.59
N ALA A 207 -9.46 -2.04 11.37
CA ALA A 207 -10.65 -1.26 11.02
C ALA A 207 -10.32 -0.15 10.02
N TYR A 208 -11.24 0.18 9.11
CA TYR A 208 -11.12 1.33 8.22
C TYR A 208 -11.67 2.58 8.89
N LEU A 209 -11.02 3.73 8.67
CA LEU A 209 -11.46 5.00 9.24
C LEU A 209 -12.69 5.54 8.48
N ILE A 210 -13.61 6.17 9.22
CA ILE A 210 -14.65 7.04 8.67
C ILE A 210 -14.39 8.46 9.15
N VAL A 211 -14.30 9.39 8.20
CA VAL A 211 -14.21 10.83 8.47
C VAL A 211 -15.48 11.53 8.05
N GLU A 212 -15.97 12.43 8.90
CA GLU A 212 -17.11 13.31 8.62
C GLU A 212 -16.59 14.73 8.39
N ILE A 213 -16.94 15.32 7.25
CA ILE A 213 -16.52 16.68 6.87
C ILE A 213 -17.75 17.58 6.82
N GLY A 214 -17.81 18.55 7.74
CA GLY A 214 -18.86 19.56 7.86
C GLY A 214 -18.74 20.68 6.82
N SER A 215 -19.83 21.43 6.65
CA SER A 215 -19.94 22.44 5.59
C SER A 215 -18.98 23.63 5.72
N LYS A 216 -18.38 23.86 6.89
CA LYS A 216 -17.37 24.91 7.11
C LYS A 216 -15.97 24.31 7.30
N GLY A 217 -15.78 23.06 6.89
CA GLY A 217 -14.52 22.34 7.03
C GLY A 217 -14.31 21.72 8.41
N GLU A 218 -15.32 21.63 9.27
CA GLU A 218 -15.20 20.89 10.53
C GLU A 218 -14.94 19.41 10.23
N VAL A 219 -13.89 18.83 10.80
CA VAL A 219 -13.54 17.41 10.59
C VAL A 219 -13.79 16.65 11.89
N ILE A 220 -14.68 15.65 11.83
CA ILE A 220 -14.90 14.71 12.93
C ILE A 220 -14.40 13.35 12.48
N ILE A 221 -13.50 12.78 13.28
CA ILE A 221 -12.93 11.46 13.06
C ILE A 221 -13.62 10.53 14.06
N THR A 222 -14.46 9.62 13.57
CA THR A 222 -15.14 8.64 14.43
C THR A 222 -14.21 7.47 14.68
N ILE A 223 -13.12 7.75 15.38
CA ILE A 223 -12.28 6.81 16.10
C ILE A 223 -12.19 7.36 17.51
N GLY A 224 -12.69 6.61 18.49
CA GLY A 224 -12.43 6.97 19.88
C GLY A 224 -10.92 7.08 20.07
N PRO A 225 -10.41 8.09 20.79
CA PRO A 225 -8.97 8.17 21.05
C PRO A 225 -8.53 6.82 21.63
N PRO A 226 -7.40 6.27 21.16
CA PRO A 226 -6.91 5.00 21.67
C PRO A 226 -6.88 5.06 23.20
N GLN A 227 -7.73 4.25 23.84
CA GLN A 227 -7.87 4.22 25.29
C GLN A 227 -6.55 3.81 25.96
N ILE A 228 -5.73 3.09 25.20
CA ILE A 228 -4.40 2.65 25.57
C ILE A 228 -3.45 3.19 24.51
N THR A 229 -2.60 4.13 24.90
CA THR A 229 -1.50 4.59 24.07
C THR A 229 -0.19 4.07 24.66
N ARG A 230 0.80 3.83 23.79
CA ARG A 230 2.16 3.51 24.21
C ARG A 230 3.09 4.38 23.40
N THR A 231 3.98 5.08 24.08
CA THR A 231 5.06 5.81 23.43
C THR A 231 6.06 4.80 22.91
N TYR A 232 6.25 4.75 21.59
CA TYR A 232 7.31 3.96 20.99
C TYR A 232 8.53 4.84 20.79
N PRO A 233 9.73 4.32 21.08
CA PRO A 233 10.95 5.04 20.77
C PRO A 233 11.03 5.22 19.25
N MET A 234 11.47 6.40 18.83
CA MET A 234 11.70 6.73 17.41
C MET A 234 12.66 5.72 16.75
N GLN A 235 13.57 5.17 17.54
CA GLN A 235 14.48 4.11 17.15
C GLN A 235 14.00 2.78 17.74
N GLN A 236 13.69 1.82 16.87
CA GLN A 236 13.39 0.46 17.33
C GLN A 236 14.65 -0.19 17.91
N PRO A 237 14.51 -1.05 18.95
CA PRO A 237 15.61 -1.83 19.47
C PRO A 237 16.21 -2.70 18.36
N SER A 238 17.53 -2.68 18.25
CA SER A 238 18.29 -3.61 17.43
C SER A 238 18.88 -4.67 18.34
N SER A 239 18.71 -5.95 17.97
CA SER A 239 19.32 -7.07 18.68
C SER A 239 20.04 -7.97 17.70
N ASP A 240 21.35 -8.15 17.93
CA ASP A 240 22.14 -9.06 17.11
C ASP A 240 21.82 -10.54 17.41
N ALA A 241 22.32 -11.45 16.59
CA ALA A 241 22.29 -12.88 16.84
C ALA A 241 23.15 -13.21 18.07
N ASN A 242 22.50 -13.52 19.19
CA ASN A 242 23.15 -14.01 20.40
C ASN A 242 22.47 -15.31 20.84
N TYR A 243 22.73 -16.37 20.07
CA TYR A 243 22.19 -17.70 20.30
C TYR A 243 23.33 -18.69 20.55
N PRO A 244 23.10 -19.74 21.36
CA PRO A 244 24.03 -20.85 21.45
C PRO A 244 24.29 -21.43 20.06
N ALA A 245 25.52 -21.88 19.81
CA ALA A 245 25.81 -22.58 18.58
C ALA A 245 25.07 -23.91 18.57
N GLU A 246 24.08 -24.04 17.70
CA GLU A 246 23.44 -25.32 17.37
C GLU A 246 24.13 -25.95 16.16
N ASP A 247 24.25 -27.28 16.19
CA ASP A 247 24.79 -28.08 15.09
C ASP A 247 23.64 -28.59 14.21
N PHE A 248 23.61 -28.13 12.96
CA PHE A 248 22.64 -28.52 11.94
C PHE A 248 23.21 -29.58 11.00
N GLY A 249 24.27 -30.27 11.40
CA GLY A 249 24.91 -31.33 10.64
C GLY A 249 25.88 -30.82 9.57
N PRO A 250 26.31 -31.72 8.65
CA PRO A 250 27.27 -31.38 7.61
C PRO A 250 26.79 -30.23 6.73
N THR A 251 27.70 -29.32 6.37
CA THR A 251 27.42 -28.18 5.51
C THR A 251 28.11 -28.29 4.15
N THR A 252 27.53 -27.69 3.12
CA THR A 252 28.17 -27.45 1.82
C THR A 252 28.15 -25.98 1.47
N ARG A 253 29.17 -25.50 0.75
CA ARG A 253 29.26 -24.08 0.38
C ARG A 253 28.35 -23.80 -0.83
N GLY A 254 27.45 -22.84 -0.69
CA GLY A 254 26.57 -22.42 -1.79
C GLY A 254 25.91 -21.06 -1.56
N PRO A 255 25.23 -20.51 -2.58
CA PRO A 255 24.48 -19.27 -2.45
C PRO A 255 23.42 -19.36 -1.34
N LEU A 256 23.41 -18.36 -0.46
CA LEU A 256 22.39 -18.23 0.61
C LEU A 256 20.96 -18.37 0.05
N GLY A 257 20.75 -17.86 -1.16
CA GLY A 257 19.47 -17.88 -1.85
C GLY A 257 18.94 -19.27 -2.20
N TRP A 258 19.73 -20.34 -2.11
CA TRP A 258 19.23 -21.71 -2.31
C TRP A 258 18.27 -22.17 -1.23
N LEU A 259 18.39 -21.65 -0.01
CA LEU A 259 17.54 -22.04 1.13
C LEU A 259 16.66 -20.88 1.64
N VAL A 260 17.03 -19.64 1.32
CA VAL A 260 16.46 -18.46 1.99
C VAL A 260 15.74 -17.57 0.98
N HIS A 261 14.45 -17.32 1.23
CA HIS A 261 13.70 -16.29 0.51
C HIS A 261 14.12 -14.92 1.02
N SER A 262 14.10 -13.89 0.17
CA SER A 262 14.40 -12.53 0.61
C SER A 262 13.67 -11.49 -0.20
N ARG A 263 13.56 -10.30 0.37
CA ARG A 263 12.99 -9.11 -0.27
C ARG A 263 13.62 -7.87 0.34
N SER A 264 13.90 -6.89 -0.49
CA SER A 264 14.41 -5.59 -0.07
C SER A 264 13.65 -4.44 -0.72
N GLY A 265 13.85 -3.24 -0.16
CA GLY A 265 13.33 -2.00 -0.71
C GLY A 265 13.79 -0.79 0.10
N ASP A 266 13.63 0.39 -0.48
CA ASP A 266 14.04 1.64 0.14
C ASP A 266 13.05 2.13 1.20
N LYS A 267 13.59 2.92 2.13
CA LYS A 267 12.86 3.88 2.97
C LYS A 267 13.70 5.14 3.06
N GLY A 268 13.61 5.97 2.01
CA GLY A 268 14.43 7.17 1.87
C GLY A 268 15.88 6.79 1.57
N ALA A 269 16.82 7.24 2.41
CA ALA A 269 18.24 6.86 2.28
C ALA A 269 18.55 5.45 2.82
N ASN A 270 17.64 4.87 3.61
CA ASN A 270 17.80 3.55 4.21
C ASN A 270 17.35 2.46 3.25
N ALA A 271 17.91 1.27 3.40
CA ALA A 271 17.40 0.05 2.76
C ALA A 271 16.82 -0.88 3.84
N ASN A 272 15.76 -1.59 3.51
CA ASN A 272 15.24 -2.70 4.29
C ASN A 272 15.54 -3.99 3.54
N VAL A 273 15.93 -5.05 4.26
CA VAL A 273 16.09 -6.39 3.70
C VAL A 273 15.65 -7.44 4.71
N GLY A 274 14.68 -8.26 4.31
CA GLY A 274 14.19 -9.39 5.09
C GLY A 274 14.63 -10.72 4.48
N PHE A 275 14.81 -11.72 5.34
CA PHE A 275 15.16 -13.10 5.00
C PHE A 275 14.17 -14.04 5.68
N TRP A 276 13.59 -14.98 4.93
CA TRP A 276 12.59 -15.94 5.43
C TRP A 276 13.08 -17.38 5.22
N ALA A 277 12.96 -18.18 6.27
CA ALA A 277 13.12 -19.62 6.24
C ALA A 277 11.77 -20.31 5.93
N ARG A 278 11.82 -21.54 5.41
CA ARG A 278 10.59 -22.28 5.02
C ARG A 278 9.83 -22.82 6.22
N ASN A 279 10.55 -23.15 7.29
CA ASN A 279 10.02 -23.76 8.49
C ASN A 279 10.77 -23.27 9.74
N ALA A 280 10.31 -23.71 10.91
CA ALA A 280 10.86 -23.29 12.19
C ALA A 280 12.29 -23.78 12.44
N GLU A 281 12.68 -24.94 11.93
CA GLU A 281 14.03 -25.50 12.12
C GLU A 281 15.07 -24.72 11.30
N GLU A 282 14.79 -24.47 10.03
CA GLU A 282 15.61 -23.59 9.18
C GLU A 282 15.69 -22.17 9.74
N TYR A 283 14.65 -21.69 10.41
CA TYR A 283 14.65 -20.40 11.06
C TYR A 283 15.66 -20.33 12.21
N LEU A 284 15.84 -21.40 12.99
CA LEU A 284 16.87 -21.48 14.04
C LEU A 284 18.28 -21.36 13.46
N TRP A 285 18.54 -22.06 12.35
CA TRP A 285 19.79 -21.90 11.62
C TRP A 285 19.96 -20.49 11.06
N LEU A 286 18.92 -19.94 10.42
CA LEU A 286 18.96 -18.63 9.78
C LEU A 286 19.26 -17.50 10.77
N ARG A 287 18.62 -17.52 11.94
CA ARG A 287 18.84 -16.52 12.99
C ARG A 287 20.22 -16.64 13.65
N GLN A 288 20.81 -17.83 13.69
CA GLN A 288 22.19 -18.04 14.14
C GLN A 288 23.21 -17.59 13.09
N LEU A 289 22.97 -17.89 11.81
CA LEU A 289 23.87 -17.52 10.71
C LEU A 289 23.90 -16.00 10.48
N LEU A 290 22.73 -15.37 10.32
CA LEU A 290 22.61 -13.97 9.93
C LEU A 290 22.68 -13.06 11.16
N SER A 291 23.91 -12.77 11.60
CA SER A 291 24.23 -11.66 12.50
C SER A 291 24.43 -10.35 11.75
N ILE A 292 24.49 -9.21 12.46
CA ILE A 292 24.88 -7.90 11.91
C ILE A 292 26.26 -8.04 11.25
N SER A 293 27.21 -8.67 11.95
CA SER A 293 28.56 -8.92 11.42
C SER A 293 28.54 -9.78 10.15
N LYS A 294 27.71 -10.83 10.11
CA LYS A 294 27.58 -11.65 8.89
C LYS A 294 27.00 -10.83 7.74
N ILE A 295 26.00 -9.97 7.97
CA ILE A 295 25.49 -9.09 6.91
C ILE A 295 26.57 -8.12 6.42
N GLN A 296 27.39 -7.55 7.31
CA GLN A 296 28.52 -6.71 6.93
C GLN A 296 29.52 -7.49 6.04
N GLU A 297 29.86 -8.73 6.41
CA GLU A 297 30.70 -9.62 5.62
C GLU A 297 30.10 -9.91 4.23
N LEU A 298 28.80 -10.23 4.17
CA LEU A 298 28.12 -10.55 2.90
C LEU A 298 27.98 -9.32 1.98
N LEU A 299 27.80 -8.14 2.57
CA LEU A 299 27.80 -6.88 1.83
C LEU A 299 29.17 -6.60 1.19
N GLY A 300 30.26 -6.93 1.89
CA GLY A 300 31.62 -6.72 1.42
C GLY A 300 31.91 -5.23 1.19
N GLU A 301 32.46 -4.88 0.02
CA GLU A 301 32.79 -3.49 -0.35
C GLU A 301 31.57 -2.54 -0.39
N GLU A 302 30.36 -3.07 -0.55
CA GLU A 302 29.11 -2.29 -0.48
C GLU A 302 28.82 -1.79 0.94
N TYR A 303 29.43 -2.41 1.96
CA TYR A 303 29.33 -1.93 3.33
C TYR A 303 30.36 -0.84 3.61
N LYS A 304 29.90 0.41 3.61
CA LYS A 304 30.71 1.53 4.09
C LYS A 304 30.70 1.51 5.62
N GLU A 305 31.83 1.21 6.26
CA GLU A 305 31.99 0.93 7.71
C GLU A 305 31.30 1.92 8.66
N ALA A 306 31.12 3.18 8.25
CA ALA A 306 30.41 4.19 9.04
C ALA A 306 28.87 4.01 9.09
N ARG A 307 28.31 3.01 8.40
CA ARG A 307 26.85 2.81 8.28
C ARG A 307 26.33 1.83 9.33
N LYS A 308 25.41 2.28 10.18
CA LYS A 308 24.69 1.43 11.13
C LYS A 308 23.81 0.41 10.38
N ILE A 309 23.73 -0.82 10.88
CA ILE A 309 22.72 -1.80 10.48
C ILE A 309 21.95 -2.20 11.74
N ASP A 310 20.63 -2.01 11.72
CA ASP A 310 19.77 -2.61 12.76
C ASP A 310 19.35 -4.02 12.33
N ARG A 311 19.24 -4.93 13.31
CA ARG A 311 18.74 -6.28 13.13
C ARG A 311 17.55 -6.52 14.05
N PHE A 312 16.52 -7.17 13.53
CA PHE A 312 15.41 -7.65 14.33
C PHE A 312 14.82 -8.94 13.77
N GLU A 313 14.07 -9.65 14.59
CA GLU A 313 13.44 -10.91 14.23
C GLU A 313 11.92 -10.78 14.13
N LEU A 314 11.32 -11.67 13.34
CA LEU A 314 9.90 -11.83 13.10
C LEU A 314 9.55 -13.32 13.23
N PRO A 315 9.49 -13.88 14.46
CA PRO A 315 9.36 -15.33 14.66
C PRO A 315 8.09 -15.92 14.05
N GLY A 316 6.97 -15.18 14.11
CA GLY A 316 5.71 -15.61 13.49
C GLY A 316 5.76 -15.73 11.96
N LEU A 317 6.82 -15.21 11.33
CA LEU A 317 7.06 -15.31 9.89
C LEU A 317 8.33 -16.13 9.56
N ASN A 318 8.98 -16.75 10.55
CA ASN A 318 10.27 -17.43 10.38
C ASN A 318 11.33 -16.53 9.71
N ALA A 319 11.40 -15.26 10.12
CA ALA A 319 12.19 -14.26 9.41
C ALA A 319 13.17 -13.46 10.29
N VAL A 320 14.31 -13.12 9.68
CA VAL A 320 15.33 -12.21 10.21
C VAL A 320 15.41 -11.01 9.28
N HIS A 321 15.38 -9.81 9.82
CA HIS A 321 15.31 -8.58 9.06
C HIS A 321 16.41 -7.61 9.45
N PHE A 322 16.88 -6.85 8.48
CA PHE A 322 17.91 -5.84 8.63
C PHE A 322 17.48 -4.51 8.04
N LEU A 323 17.89 -3.44 8.71
CA LEU A 323 17.74 -2.06 8.25
C LEU A 323 19.14 -1.44 8.13
N PRO A 324 19.83 -1.58 6.98
CA PRO A 324 21.00 -0.79 6.65
C PRO A 324 20.68 0.71 6.53
N HIS A 325 21.25 1.52 7.42
CA HIS A 325 21.07 2.97 7.43
C HIS A 325 21.93 3.65 6.38
N ASN A 326 21.35 4.62 5.68
CA ASN A 326 22.01 5.39 4.62
C ASN A 326 22.69 4.53 3.55
N HIS A 327 22.23 3.28 3.36
CA HIS A 327 22.79 2.36 2.38
C HIS A 327 22.66 2.91 0.95
N LEU A 328 21.59 3.66 0.69
CA LEU A 328 21.28 4.28 -0.61
C LEU A 328 21.83 5.70 -0.73
N ASP A 329 22.89 6.04 0.01
CA ASP A 329 23.45 7.39 0.15
C ASP A 329 22.41 8.44 0.60
N ARG A 330 21.81 9.17 -0.36
CA ARG A 330 20.79 10.22 -0.12
C ARG A 330 19.41 9.84 -0.71
N GLY A 331 19.21 8.57 -1.04
CA GLY A 331 17.99 8.04 -1.66
C GLY A 331 17.92 8.29 -3.17
N ILE A 332 16.77 7.92 -3.75
CA ILE A 332 16.56 7.70 -5.19
C ILE A 332 17.16 8.76 -6.14
N ASN A 333 17.08 10.04 -5.80
CA ASN A 333 17.51 11.15 -6.66
C ASN A 333 18.99 11.54 -6.48
N SER A 334 19.74 10.86 -5.63
CA SER A 334 21.07 11.29 -5.19
C SER A 334 21.99 10.16 -4.73
N THR A 335 21.66 8.92 -5.11
CA THR A 335 22.51 7.74 -4.91
C THR A 335 23.59 7.68 -6.00
N SER A 336 24.81 7.31 -5.61
CA SER A 336 25.97 7.20 -6.51
C SER A 336 26.13 5.81 -7.15
N THR A 337 25.26 4.86 -6.79
CA THR A 337 25.30 3.45 -7.20
C THR A 337 24.06 3.05 -8.02
N TYR A 338 24.08 1.86 -8.62
CA TYR A 338 23.02 1.36 -9.51
C TYR A 338 21.73 0.94 -8.79
N ASP A 339 21.80 0.54 -7.53
CA ASP A 339 20.61 0.13 -6.76
C ASP A 339 20.03 1.30 -5.97
N THR A 340 19.39 2.24 -6.68
CA THR A 340 18.85 3.48 -6.08
C THR A 340 17.58 3.27 -5.25
N LEU A 341 16.96 2.09 -5.35
CA LEU A 341 15.71 1.70 -4.67
C LEU A 341 15.90 0.58 -3.66
N GLY A 342 17.15 0.13 -3.42
CA GLY A 342 17.44 -1.02 -2.56
C GLY A 342 16.75 -2.31 -3.01
N LYS A 343 16.40 -2.45 -4.30
CA LYS A 343 15.68 -3.61 -4.85
C LYS A 343 16.59 -4.78 -5.17
N ASN A 344 17.86 -4.51 -5.46
CA ASN A 344 18.85 -5.54 -5.77
C ASN A 344 19.53 -6.06 -4.51
N LEU A 345 19.50 -5.30 -3.42
CA LEU A 345 20.14 -5.65 -2.14
C LEU A 345 19.85 -7.09 -1.67
N ALA A 346 18.59 -7.52 -1.70
CA ALA A 346 18.23 -8.86 -1.24
C ALA A 346 18.85 -9.96 -2.12
N GLU A 347 18.77 -9.79 -3.45
CA GLU A 347 19.33 -10.77 -4.37
C GLU A 347 20.86 -10.76 -4.37
N TYR A 348 21.46 -9.58 -4.23
CA TYR A 348 22.90 -9.43 -4.03
C TYR A 348 23.39 -10.23 -2.81
N LEU A 349 22.69 -10.13 -1.68
CA LEU A 349 23.00 -10.89 -0.47
C LEU A 349 22.71 -12.38 -0.62
N ARG A 350 21.60 -12.76 -1.28
CA ARG A 350 21.27 -14.17 -1.59
C ARG A 350 22.29 -14.83 -2.50
N ALA A 351 22.93 -14.09 -3.40
CA ALA A 351 23.97 -14.63 -4.29
C ALA A 351 25.29 -14.92 -3.57
N ARG A 352 25.48 -14.44 -2.33
CA ARG A 352 26.70 -14.67 -1.56
C ARG A 352 26.76 -16.10 -1.04
N PHE A 353 27.96 -16.67 -1.09
CA PHE A 353 28.18 -18.04 -0.67
C PHE A 353 28.29 -18.10 0.84
N VAL A 354 27.59 -19.05 1.46
CA VAL A 354 27.64 -19.37 2.89
C VAL A 354 27.68 -20.89 3.07
N ASP A 355 27.91 -21.35 4.30
CA ASP A 355 27.84 -22.77 4.64
C ASP A 355 26.38 -23.16 4.89
N LEU A 356 25.85 -24.01 4.01
CA LEU A 356 24.44 -24.42 3.98
C LEU A 356 24.33 -25.85 4.54
N PRO A 357 23.48 -26.10 5.55
CA PRO A 357 23.22 -27.45 6.05
C PRO A 357 22.68 -28.36 4.93
N VAL A 358 23.34 -29.51 4.73
CA VAL A 358 22.98 -30.47 3.67
C VAL A 358 21.54 -30.96 3.85
N GLN A 359 21.13 -31.22 5.10
CA GLN A 359 19.78 -31.68 5.42
C GLN A 359 18.68 -30.72 4.96
N PHE A 360 18.93 -29.42 4.88
CA PHE A 360 17.95 -28.44 4.39
C PHE A 360 17.95 -28.40 2.86
N LEU A 361 19.09 -28.62 2.21
CA LEU A 361 19.17 -28.71 0.74
C LEU A 361 18.45 -29.95 0.20
N ASP A 362 18.48 -31.06 0.94
CA ASP A 362 17.77 -32.30 0.60
C ASP A 362 16.24 -32.11 0.59
N GLN A 363 15.73 -31.10 1.30
CA GLN A 363 14.32 -30.70 1.29
C GLN A 363 13.96 -29.83 0.07
N GLY A 364 14.92 -29.55 -0.82
CA GLY A 364 14.75 -28.75 -2.03
C GLY A 364 15.38 -27.36 -1.94
N LYS A 365 15.48 -26.67 -3.08
CA LYS A 365 15.94 -25.27 -3.19
C LYS A 365 14.77 -24.35 -3.47
N VAL A 366 14.90 -23.08 -3.12
CA VAL A 366 13.87 -22.03 -3.33
C VAL A 366 14.10 -21.14 -4.54
#